data_AF-A0A173KXD6-F1
#
_entry.id   AF-A0A173KXD6-F1
#
_cell.length_a   1.000
_cell.length_b   1.000
_cell.length_c   1.000
_cell.angle_alpha   90.00
_cell.angle_beta   90.00
_cell.angle_gamma   90.00
#
_symmetry.space_group_name_H-M   'P 1'
#
loop_
_entity.id
_entity.type
_entity.pdbx_description
1 polymer ?
#
loop_
_entity_poly.entity_id
_entity_poly.type
_entity_poly.pdbx_seq_one_letter_code
_entity_poly.pdbx_strand_id
1 'polypeptide(L)'
;MVRVVKDHLYRRSVALVLSMQVNLQRIVAAWVLVAAFACGVRIAFPATPYDGVPWMSGTGLLPYLLVVGAPVGSLLMGLKLFPAGRVLAQPSFRLAQVGRWRKIDCLKAREMSQFGLYGVMASLLLGIALNVPVRTLEFLSAIPALGSYSPGWYVSLYAVMLADVVLLSSLYMFAFAMALRMAPLFPRFLVMVWGVDLMAQMGIAELVTRIGDVPHAVELSLAGLLEGNVKKVLISAALWLPYLLLSERVNITFRNRISA
;
A
#
# COMPACT_ATOMS: atom_id res chain seq x y z
N MET A 1 26.75 -24.35 8.38
CA MET A 1 25.93 -23.93 7.22
C MET A 1 24.78 -22.99 7.59
N VAL A 2 23.90 -23.36 8.54
CA VAL A 2 22.72 -22.55 8.94
C VAL A 2 23.05 -21.13 9.44
N ARG A 3 24.11 -20.96 10.25
CA ARG A 3 24.55 -19.62 10.73
C ARG A 3 25.04 -18.72 9.59
N VAL A 4 25.84 -19.26 8.66
CA VAL A 4 26.34 -18.52 7.49
C VAL A 4 25.19 -18.05 6.59
N VAL A 5 24.18 -18.90 6.36
CA VAL A 5 22.99 -18.53 5.58
C VAL A 5 22.16 -17.46 6.31
N LYS A 6 21.98 -17.60 7.62
CA LYS A 6 21.26 -16.62 8.45
C LYS A 6 21.94 -15.25 8.44
N ASP A 7 23.26 -15.21 8.55
CA ASP A 7 24.04 -13.97 8.55
C ASP A 7 24.04 -13.31 7.16
N HIS A 8 24.09 -14.10 6.08
CA HIS A 8 23.97 -13.60 4.71
C HIS A 8 22.60 -12.98 4.43
N LEU A 9 21.52 -13.67 4.82
CA LEU A 9 20.15 -13.16 4.69
C LEU A 9 19.93 -11.92 5.53
N TYR A 10 20.46 -11.88 6.75
CA TYR A 10 20.41 -10.71 7.62
C TYR A 10 21.09 -9.51 6.97
N ARG A 11 22.35 -9.66 6.51
CA ARG A 11 23.10 -8.60 5.81
C ARG A 11 22.36 -8.09 4.57
N ARG A 12 21.78 -8.99 3.78
CA ARG A 12 20.96 -8.60 2.61
C ARG A 12 19.73 -7.80 3.01
N SER A 13 19.02 -8.22 4.06
CA SER A 13 17.84 -7.49 4.54
C SER A 13 18.19 -6.10 5.09
N VAL A 14 19.33 -5.97 5.76
CA VAL A 14 19.87 -4.68 6.23
C VAL A 14 20.22 -3.80 5.04
N ALA A 15 20.97 -4.32 4.08
CA ALA A 15 21.33 -3.59 2.87
C ALA A 15 20.09 -3.14 2.07
N LEU A 16 19.06 -3.98 2.00
CA LEU A 16 17.80 -3.63 1.33
C LEU A 16 17.10 -2.46 2.01
N VAL A 17 16.90 -2.53 3.32
CA VAL A 17 16.21 -1.45 4.08
C VAL A 17 17.02 -0.15 4.03
N LEU A 18 18.35 -0.23 4.21
CA LEU A 18 19.21 0.95 4.11
C LEU A 18 19.21 1.54 2.71
N SER A 19 19.28 0.68 1.67
CA SER A 19 19.17 1.13 0.28
C SER A 19 17.81 1.79 0.02
N MET A 20 16.71 1.25 0.53
CA MET A 20 15.39 1.87 0.42
C MET A 20 15.33 3.22 1.12
N GLN A 21 15.95 3.38 2.29
CA GLN A 21 15.98 4.66 3.00
C GLN A 21 16.82 5.71 2.27
N VAL A 22 18.02 5.34 1.81
CA VAL A 22 18.96 6.25 1.14
C VAL A 22 18.49 6.60 -0.27
N ASN A 23 17.99 5.62 -1.02
CA ASN A 23 17.55 5.79 -2.40
C ASN A 23 16.05 6.06 -2.51
N LEU A 24 15.34 6.38 -1.42
CA LEU A 24 13.88 6.54 -1.44
C LEU A 24 13.44 7.52 -2.53
N GLN A 25 14.12 8.66 -2.64
CA GLN A 25 13.81 9.67 -3.66
C GLN A 25 13.99 9.13 -5.08
N ARG A 26 15.03 8.31 -5.32
CA ARG A 26 15.27 7.69 -6.63
C ARG A 26 14.23 6.61 -6.95
N ILE A 27 13.86 5.80 -5.96
CA ILE A 27 12.81 4.77 -6.10
C ILE A 27 11.48 5.44 -6.43
N VAL A 28 11.11 6.49 -5.71
CA VAL A 28 9.89 7.27 -5.96
C VAL A 28 9.93 7.94 -7.32
N ALA A 29 11.06 8.56 -7.70
CA ALA A 29 11.20 9.18 -9.03
C ALA A 29 11.09 8.16 -10.16
N ALA A 30 11.75 7.00 -10.02
CA ALA A 30 11.63 5.91 -10.99
C ALA A 30 10.19 5.40 -11.09
N TRP A 31 9.51 5.23 -9.96
CA TRP A 31 8.09 4.88 -9.93
C TRP A 31 7.22 5.91 -10.65
N VAL A 32 7.38 7.20 -10.33
CA VAL A 32 6.63 8.29 -10.96
C VAL A 32 6.85 8.30 -12.48
N LEU A 33 8.10 8.10 -12.94
CA LEU A 33 8.40 8.03 -14.37
C LEU A 33 7.72 6.84 -15.04
N VAL A 34 7.80 5.64 -14.47
CA VAL A 34 7.17 4.44 -15.03
C VAL A 34 5.65 4.56 -15.02
N ALA A 35 5.07 5.05 -13.93
CA ALA A 35 3.62 5.22 -13.81
C ALA A 35 3.10 6.31 -14.75
N ALA A 36 3.79 7.45 -14.83
CA ALA A 36 3.45 8.53 -15.77
C ALA A 36 3.55 8.06 -17.23
N PHE A 37 4.57 7.27 -17.56
CA PHE A 37 4.69 6.65 -18.88
C PHE A 37 3.51 5.71 -19.18
N ALA A 38 3.18 4.81 -18.26
CA ALA A 38 2.05 3.89 -18.42
C ALA A 38 0.70 4.63 -18.55
N CYS A 39 0.49 5.69 -17.76
CA CYS A 39 -0.67 6.57 -17.90
C CYS A 39 -0.68 7.29 -19.25
N GLY A 40 0.47 7.80 -19.71
CA GLY A 40 0.60 8.46 -21.01
C GLY A 40 0.26 7.52 -22.17
N VAL A 41 0.74 6.28 -22.14
CA VAL A 41 0.35 5.23 -23.09
C VAL A 41 -1.17 5.00 -23.04
N ARG A 42 -1.77 4.94 -21.84
CA ARG A 42 -3.21 4.73 -21.71
C ARG A 42 -4.04 5.88 -22.29
N ILE A 43 -3.61 7.13 -22.07
CA ILE A 43 -4.25 8.32 -22.64
C ILE A 43 -4.10 8.37 -24.16
N ALA A 44 -2.97 7.90 -24.70
CA ALA A 44 -2.70 7.89 -26.15
C ALA A 44 -3.58 6.88 -26.91
N PHE A 45 -4.07 5.84 -26.23
CA PHE A 45 -4.93 4.79 -26.81
C PHE A 45 -6.26 4.68 -26.05
N PRO A 46 -7.14 5.70 -26.13
CA PRO A 46 -8.42 5.67 -25.44
C PRO A 46 -9.41 4.73 -26.15
N ALA A 47 -10.30 4.10 -25.38
CA ALA A 47 -11.33 3.23 -25.94
C ALA A 47 -12.46 4.01 -26.63
N THR A 48 -12.66 5.27 -26.24
CA THR A 48 -13.61 6.19 -26.88
C THR A 48 -12.89 7.48 -27.25
N PRO A 49 -13.25 8.13 -28.37
CA PRO A 49 -12.62 9.37 -28.78
C PRO A 49 -12.87 10.48 -27.76
N TYR A 50 -11.89 11.38 -27.67
CA TYR A 50 -12.02 12.63 -26.92
C TYR A 50 -12.57 13.72 -27.83
N ASP A 51 -13.45 14.57 -27.30
CA ASP A 51 -13.96 15.77 -27.99
C ASP A 51 -12.90 16.86 -28.22
N GLY A 52 -11.74 16.72 -27.58
CA GLY A 52 -10.67 17.70 -27.68
C GLY A 52 -9.35 17.13 -27.15
N VAL A 53 -8.43 18.02 -26.83
CA VAL A 53 -7.10 17.62 -26.35
C VAL A 53 -7.22 16.96 -24.96
N PRO A 54 -6.78 15.70 -24.78
CA PRO A 54 -6.99 14.94 -23.54
C PRO A 54 -6.39 15.59 -22.29
N TRP A 55 -5.31 16.36 -22.46
CA TRP A 55 -4.63 17.06 -21.36
C TRP A 55 -5.42 18.26 -20.81
N MET A 56 -6.38 18.78 -21.59
CA MET A 56 -7.21 19.93 -21.21
C MET A 56 -8.56 19.51 -20.60
N SER A 57 -8.96 18.25 -20.74
CA SER A 57 -10.19 17.76 -20.11
C SER A 57 -9.91 17.31 -18.67
N GLY A 58 -10.73 17.79 -17.74
CA GLY A 58 -10.68 17.34 -16.34
C GLY A 58 -10.94 15.84 -16.18
N THR A 59 -11.66 15.24 -17.12
CA THR A 59 -11.89 13.78 -17.19
C THR A 59 -10.72 13.01 -17.79
N GLY A 60 -9.86 13.66 -18.56
CA GLY A 60 -8.69 13.07 -19.20
C GLY A 60 -7.50 13.00 -18.27
N LEU A 61 -6.96 14.14 -17.81
CA LEU A 61 -5.68 14.19 -17.11
C LEU A 61 -5.77 13.94 -15.60
N LEU A 62 -6.81 14.45 -14.94
CA LEU A 62 -6.93 14.43 -13.48
C LEU A 62 -6.87 13.01 -12.87
N PRO A 63 -7.58 11.99 -13.40
CA PRO A 63 -7.51 10.65 -12.85
C PRO A 63 -6.09 10.10 -12.77
N TYR A 64 -5.30 10.28 -13.82
CA TYR A 64 -3.93 9.79 -13.88
C TYR A 64 -2.98 10.58 -12.99
N LEU A 65 -3.19 11.90 -12.86
CA LEU A 65 -2.46 12.70 -11.88
C LEU A 65 -2.74 12.23 -10.46
N LEU A 66 -3.99 11.85 -10.14
CA LEU A 66 -4.34 11.31 -8.83
C LEU A 66 -3.71 9.94 -8.59
N VAL A 67 -3.76 9.03 -9.57
CA VAL A 67 -3.17 7.69 -9.48
C VAL A 67 -1.67 7.76 -9.17
N VAL A 68 -0.94 8.67 -9.79
CA VAL A 68 0.52 8.83 -9.56
C VAL A 68 0.82 9.72 -8.36
N GLY A 69 0.15 10.86 -8.28
CA GLY A 69 0.46 11.93 -7.34
C GLY A 69 -0.02 11.68 -5.92
N ALA A 70 -1.22 11.10 -5.74
CA ALA A 70 -1.79 10.91 -4.40
C ALA A 70 -0.97 9.95 -3.52
N PRO A 71 -0.49 8.78 -4.03
CA PRO A 71 0.36 7.90 -3.22
C PRO A 71 1.69 8.54 -2.84
N VAL A 72 2.28 9.34 -3.74
CA VAL A 72 3.51 10.09 -3.47
C VAL A 72 3.26 11.19 -2.43
N GLY A 73 2.18 11.94 -2.57
CA GLY A 73 1.77 12.94 -1.59
C GLY A 73 1.55 12.33 -0.20
N SER A 74 0.89 11.17 -0.14
CA SER A 74 0.68 10.40 1.08
C SER A 74 1.99 9.92 1.72
N LEU A 75 2.93 9.39 0.92
CA LEU A 75 4.27 9.04 1.37
C LEU A 75 4.97 10.26 1.99
N LEU A 76 5.03 11.38 1.27
CA LEU A 76 5.70 12.60 1.74
C LEU A 76 5.06 13.15 3.01
N MET A 77 3.73 13.12 3.09
CA MET A 77 2.98 13.49 4.28
C MET A 77 3.36 12.60 5.47
N GLY A 78 3.39 11.27 5.28
CA GLY A 78 3.81 10.32 6.31
C GLY A 78 5.25 10.57 6.78
N LEU A 79 6.19 10.80 5.86
CA LEU A 79 7.59 11.10 6.20
C LEU A 79 7.75 12.42 6.96
N LYS A 80 6.89 13.41 6.70
CA LYS A 80 6.86 14.70 7.41
C LYS A 80 6.24 14.57 8.80
N LEU A 81 5.16 13.81 8.93
CA LEU A 81 4.47 13.57 10.21
C LEU A 81 5.30 12.71 11.17
N PHE A 82 6.10 11.78 10.63
CA PHE A 82 6.96 10.89 11.40
C PHE A 82 8.45 11.15 11.06
N PRO A 83 9.06 12.21 11.62
CA PRO A 83 10.45 12.54 11.35
C PRO A 83 11.41 11.47 11.90
N ALA A 84 12.55 11.28 11.21
CA ALA A 84 13.56 10.33 11.62
C ALA A 84 14.16 10.68 13.00
N GLY A 85 14.51 9.67 13.79
CA GLY A 85 15.27 9.84 15.04
C GLY A 85 14.44 10.27 16.25
N ARG A 86 13.23 10.82 16.07
CA ARG A 86 12.38 11.22 17.20
C ARG A 86 11.86 10.01 17.99
N VAL A 87 11.74 10.19 19.30
CA VAL A 87 11.06 9.23 20.18
C VAL A 87 9.57 9.53 20.11
N LEU A 88 8.81 8.60 19.54
CA LEU A 88 7.35 8.72 19.43
C LEU A 88 6.69 8.10 20.67
N ALA A 89 5.67 8.78 21.19
CA ALA A 89 4.91 8.28 22.32
C ALA A 89 4.18 6.98 21.97
N GLN A 90 4.12 6.05 22.93
CA GLN A 90 3.37 4.81 22.78
C GLN A 90 1.86 5.11 22.91
N PRO A 91 1.01 4.52 22.06
CA PRO A 91 -0.43 4.71 22.14
C PRO A 91 -1.00 4.15 23.46
N SER A 92 -2.00 4.84 24.02
CA SER A 92 -2.67 4.51 25.28
C SER A 92 -3.43 3.17 25.21
N PHE A 93 -4.24 2.99 24.16
CA PHE A 93 -4.96 1.75 23.88
C PHE A 93 -4.01 0.66 23.38
N ARG A 94 -4.25 -0.62 23.74
CA ARG A 94 -3.35 -1.75 23.42
C ARG A 94 -4.12 -2.91 22.79
N LEU A 95 -4.05 -3.01 21.46
CA LEU A 95 -4.73 -4.07 20.71
C LEU A 95 -4.07 -5.46 20.85
N ALA A 96 -2.74 -5.51 20.98
CA ALA A 96 -2.02 -6.77 21.16
C ALA A 96 -1.72 -7.00 22.65
N GLN A 97 -2.57 -7.79 23.31
CA GLN A 97 -2.36 -8.34 24.65
C GLN A 97 -1.98 -9.83 24.64
N VAL A 98 -1.98 -10.46 23.46
CA VAL A 98 -1.69 -11.89 23.32
C VAL A 98 -0.20 -12.14 23.61
N GLY A 99 0.09 -12.88 24.67
CA GLY A 99 1.45 -13.27 25.11
C GLY A 99 1.88 -12.62 26.43
N ARG A 100 2.92 -13.18 27.07
CA ARG A 100 3.51 -12.65 28.30
C ARG A 100 4.58 -11.61 27.92
N TRP A 101 4.24 -10.32 27.99
CA TRP A 101 5.12 -9.23 27.56
C TRP A 101 5.49 -8.30 28.71
N ARG A 102 6.79 -8.03 28.88
CA ARG A 102 7.33 -7.02 29.79
C ARG A 102 7.63 -5.73 29.04
N LYS A 103 7.22 -4.59 29.60
CA LYS A 103 7.55 -3.26 29.05
C LYS A 103 9.04 -2.97 29.24
N ILE A 104 9.65 -2.35 28.24
CA ILE A 104 11.00 -1.80 28.32
C ILE A 104 11.00 -0.33 27.91
N ASP A 105 12.01 0.39 28.35
CA ASP A 105 12.24 1.77 27.91
C ASP A 105 12.65 1.82 26.42
N CYS A 106 12.35 2.93 25.76
CA CYS A 106 12.66 3.18 24.37
C CYS A 106 14.15 3.15 24.05
N LEU A 107 15.00 3.63 24.97
CA LEU A 107 16.46 3.60 24.81
C LEU A 107 16.96 2.16 24.86
N LYS A 108 16.52 1.40 25.88
CA LYS A 108 16.83 -0.02 26.02
C LYS A 108 16.36 -0.83 24.81
N ALA A 109 15.20 -0.50 24.24
CA ALA A 109 14.72 -1.17 23.02
C ALA A 109 15.67 -0.96 21.84
N ARG A 110 16.23 0.25 21.66
CA ARG A 110 17.14 0.59 20.56
C ARG A 110 18.51 -0.10 20.66
N GLU A 111 18.95 -0.42 21.88
CA GLU A 111 20.20 -1.14 22.12
C GLU A 111 20.09 -2.64 21.80
N MET A 112 18.87 -3.19 21.68
CA MET A 112 18.67 -4.60 21.38
C MET A 112 18.94 -4.91 19.92
N SER A 113 19.65 -6.02 19.66
CA SER A 113 19.96 -6.51 18.30
C SER A 113 18.73 -6.82 17.44
N GLN A 114 17.57 -7.00 18.06
CA GLN A 114 16.30 -7.27 17.41
C GLN A 114 15.56 -5.99 16.98
N PHE A 115 16.04 -4.80 17.34
CA PHE A 115 15.42 -3.54 16.94
C PHE A 115 15.65 -3.23 15.45
N GLY A 116 14.59 -2.77 14.77
CA GLY A 116 14.66 -2.28 13.38
C GLY A 116 13.92 -3.16 12.37
N LEU A 117 13.96 -2.73 11.10
CA LEU A 117 13.09 -3.21 10.02
C LEU A 117 13.66 -4.40 9.22
N TYR A 118 14.60 -5.15 9.79
CA TYR A 118 15.36 -6.18 9.08
C TYR A 118 14.68 -7.56 9.13
N GLY A 119 15.22 -8.51 8.35
CA GLY A 119 14.68 -9.87 8.23
C GLY A 119 13.29 -9.89 7.60
N VAL A 120 12.36 -10.63 8.22
CA VAL A 120 10.97 -10.79 7.75
C VAL A 120 10.21 -9.45 7.69
N MET A 121 10.60 -8.46 8.49
CA MET A 121 10.01 -7.11 8.41
C MET A 121 10.40 -6.41 7.09
N ALA A 122 11.59 -6.69 6.55
CA ALA A 122 12.03 -6.07 5.29
C ALA A 122 11.20 -6.57 4.11
N SER A 123 10.82 -7.85 4.10
CA SER A 123 9.92 -8.40 3.08
C SER A 123 8.49 -7.88 3.22
N LEU A 124 8.00 -7.63 4.45
CA LEU A 124 6.73 -6.93 4.65
C LEU A 124 6.79 -5.51 4.07
N LEU A 125 7.86 -4.76 4.38
CA LEU A 125 8.05 -3.40 3.89
C LEU A 125 8.10 -3.35 2.36
N LEU A 126 8.82 -4.29 1.74
CA LEU A 126 8.84 -4.46 0.29
C LEU A 126 7.47 -4.83 -0.26
N GLY A 127 6.73 -5.73 0.39
CA GLY A 127 5.38 -6.13 -0.01
C GLY A 127 4.41 -4.95 -0.01
N ILE A 128 4.47 -4.09 1.01
CA ILE A 128 3.67 -2.86 1.08
C ILE A 128 4.04 -1.91 -0.07
N ALA A 129 5.35 -1.72 -0.32
CA ALA A 129 5.81 -0.86 -1.42
C ALA A 129 5.39 -1.39 -2.80
N LEU A 130 5.41 -2.72 -2.99
CA LEU A 130 5.01 -3.36 -4.24
C LEU A 130 3.49 -3.42 -4.45
N ASN A 131 2.69 -3.23 -3.40
CA ASN A 131 1.23 -3.20 -3.53
C ASN A 131 0.77 -2.09 -4.49
N VAL A 132 1.39 -0.91 -4.39
CA VAL A 132 1.05 0.29 -5.16
C VAL A 132 1.28 0.13 -6.67
N PRO A 133 2.48 -0.28 -7.15
CA PRO A 133 2.68 -0.50 -8.58
C PRO A 133 1.80 -1.62 -9.12
N VAL A 134 1.62 -2.72 -8.38
CA VAL A 134 0.74 -3.81 -8.81
C VAL A 134 -0.70 -3.31 -8.96
N ARG A 135 -1.25 -2.64 -7.95
CA ARG A 135 -2.63 -2.12 -7.98
C ARG A 135 -2.83 -1.08 -9.10
N THR A 136 -1.82 -0.22 -9.32
CA THR A 136 -1.84 0.75 -10.41
C THR A 136 -1.86 0.05 -11.79
N LEU A 137 -1.04 -0.97 -11.98
CA LEU A 137 -1.03 -1.74 -13.22
C LEU A 137 -2.35 -2.47 -13.44
N GLU A 138 -2.96 -3.02 -12.39
CA GLU A 138 -4.27 -3.67 -12.47
C GLU A 138 -5.37 -2.71 -12.91
N PHE A 139 -5.40 -1.51 -12.31
CA PHE A 139 -6.32 -0.46 -12.73
C PHE A 139 -6.10 -0.08 -14.21
N LEU A 140 -4.85 0.18 -14.61
CA LEU A 140 -4.52 0.58 -15.98
C LEU A 140 -4.80 -0.53 -16.99
N SER A 141 -4.64 -1.81 -16.63
CA SER A 141 -4.94 -2.93 -17.51
C SER A 141 -6.44 -3.20 -17.62
N ALA A 142 -7.16 -3.12 -16.50
CA ALA A 142 -8.56 -3.51 -16.43
C ALA A 142 -9.49 -2.43 -16.98
N ILE A 143 -9.15 -1.15 -16.78
CA ILE A 143 -10.05 -0.04 -17.10
C ILE A 143 -9.45 0.80 -18.23
N PRO A 144 -10.14 0.88 -19.39
CA PRO A 144 -9.75 1.77 -20.47
C PRO A 144 -9.69 3.25 -20.06
N ALA A 145 -9.15 4.10 -20.94
CA ALA A 145 -9.24 5.54 -20.70
C ALA A 145 -10.68 6.00 -20.93
N LEU A 146 -11.19 6.86 -20.04
CA LEU A 146 -12.50 7.48 -20.16
C LEU A 146 -12.44 8.56 -21.24
N GLY A 147 -13.15 8.38 -22.35
CA GLY A 147 -13.34 9.40 -23.39
C GLY A 147 -14.66 10.15 -23.19
N SER A 148 -14.92 11.15 -24.05
CA SER A 148 -16.07 12.06 -23.91
C SER A 148 -17.43 11.38 -24.07
N TYR A 149 -17.48 10.28 -24.82
CA TYR A 149 -18.72 9.58 -25.20
C TYR A 149 -18.94 8.26 -24.45
N SER A 150 -18.47 8.21 -23.21
CA SER A 150 -18.55 7.00 -22.39
C SER A 150 -19.97 6.75 -21.89
N PRO A 151 -20.47 5.49 -21.91
CA PRO A 151 -21.79 5.18 -21.35
C PRO A 151 -21.81 5.39 -19.83
N GLY A 152 -22.98 5.74 -19.28
CA GLY A 152 -23.11 6.12 -17.88
C GLY A 152 -22.64 5.04 -16.88
N TRP A 153 -22.89 3.77 -17.19
CA TRP A 153 -22.41 2.65 -16.36
C TRP A 153 -20.88 2.62 -16.27
N TYR A 154 -20.19 2.97 -17.37
CA TYR A 154 -18.73 2.96 -17.43
C TYR A 154 -18.13 4.15 -16.69
N VAL A 155 -18.75 5.33 -16.76
CA VAL A 155 -18.35 6.50 -15.96
C VAL A 155 -18.41 6.18 -14.47
N SER A 156 -19.50 5.57 -14.02
CA SER A 156 -19.68 5.17 -12.61
C SER A 156 -18.65 4.12 -12.17
N LEU A 157 -18.46 3.08 -12.99
CA LEU A 157 -17.47 2.03 -12.72
C LEU A 157 -16.04 2.61 -12.66
N TYR A 158 -15.70 3.48 -13.62
CA TYR A 158 -14.40 4.14 -13.68
C TYR A 158 -14.14 4.96 -12.43
N ALA A 159 -15.10 5.78 -11.99
CA ALA A 159 -14.96 6.64 -10.81
C ALA A 159 -14.70 5.84 -9.53
N VAL A 160 -15.39 4.71 -9.38
CA VAL A 160 -15.32 3.86 -8.19
C VAL A 160 -13.99 3.11 -8.13
N MET A 161 -13.55 2.59 -9.27
CA MET A 161 -12.27 1.90 -9.40
C MET A 161 -11.09 2.86 -9.31
N LEU A 162 -11.25 4.10 -9.80
CA LEU A 162 -10.29 5.18 -9.60
C LEU A 162 -10.18 5.51 -8.11
N ALA A 163 -11.29 5.63 -7.39
CA ALA A 163 -11.30 5.87 -5.96
C ALA A 163 -10.58 4.74 -5.20
N ASP A 164 -10.82 3.48 -5.56
CA ASP A 164 -10.12 2.31 -4.98
C ASP A 164 -8.60 2.43 -5.14
N VAL A 165 -8.10 2.59 -6.38
CA VAL A 165 -6.66 2.62 -6.64
C VAL A 165 -6.01 3.83 -5.97
N VAL A 166 -6.64 5.01 -6.00
CA VAL A 166 -6.09 6.25 -5.41
C VAL A 166 -6.08 6.14 -3.89
N LEU A 167 -7.20 5.76 -3.28
CA LEU A 167 -7.33 5.69 -1.83
C LEU A 167 -6.41 4.62 -1.23
N LEU A 168 -6.47 3.39 -1.73
CA LEU A 168 -5.72 2.28 -1.14
C LEU A 168 -4.23 2.42 -1.41
N SER A 169 -3.81 2.84 -2.60
CA SER A 169 -2.39 3.13 -2.85
C SER A 169 -1.87 4.22 -1.92
N SER A 170 -2.67 5.24 -1.64
CA SER A 170 -2.31 6.30 -0.69
C SER A 170 -2.19 5.78 0.73
N LEU A 171 -3.13 4.93 1.17
CA LEU A 171 -3.08 4.31 2.50
C LEU A 171 -1.88 3.37 2.65
N TYR A 172 -1.58 2.53 1.66
CA TYR A 172 -0.40 1.67 1.69
C TYR A 172 0.91 2.47 1.69
N MET A 173 1.01 3.55 0.91
CA MET A 173 2.20 4.44 0.95
C MET A 173 2.35 5.16 2.29
N PHE A 174 1.24 5.53 2.93
CA PHE A 174 1.28 6.08 4.28
C PHE A 174 1.77 5.04 5.29
N ALA A 175 1.26 3.80 5.20
CA ALA A 175 1.69 2.68 6.03
C ALA A 175 3.18 2.38 5.84
N PHE A 176 3.66 2.42 4.59
CA PHE A 176 5.08 2.29 4.27
C PHE A 176 5.92 3.39 4.93
N ALA A 177 5.48 4.66 4.86
CA ALA A 177 6.16 5.77 5.51
C ALA A 177 6.24 5.57 7.03
N MET A 178 5.14 5.16 7.67
CA MET A 178 5.08 4.85 9.09
C MET A 178 6.04 3.71 9.46
N ALA A 179 6.06 2.63 8.66
CA ALA A 179 6.96 1.51 8.87
C ALA A 179 8.42 1.94 8.76
N LEU A 180 8.77 2.68 7.70
CA LEU A 180 10.13 3.17 7.44
C LEU A 180 10.66 4.04 8.57
N ARG A 181 9.75 4.78 9.24
CA ARG A 181 10.02 5.65 10.38
C ARG A 181 9.84 4.96 11.73
N MET A 182 9.59 3.65 11.73
CA MET A 182 9.38 2.82 12.92
C MET A 182 8.29 3.38 13.86
N ALA A 183 7.24 3.98 13.28
CA ALA A 183 6.17 4.62 14.04
C ALA A 183 5.35 3.57 14.81
N PRO A 184 5.15 3.71 16.14
CA PRO A 184 4.44 2.72 16.97
C PRO A 184 3.04 2.33 16.49
N LEU A 185 2.39 3.24 15.75
CA LEU A 185 1.04 3.05 15.21
C LEU A 185 1.02 2.17 13.93
N PHE A 186 2.16 1.93 13.28
CA PHE A 186 2.24 1.22 11.99
C PHE A 186 1.48 -0.12 11.98
N PRO A 187 1.69 -1.06 12.91
CA PRO A 187 1.02 -2.35 12.84
C PRO A 187 -0.52 -2.24 12.91
N ARG A 188 -1.04 -1.23 13.61
CA ARG A 188 -2.48 -1.00 13.74
C ARG A 188 -3.04 -0.36 12.49
N PHE A 189 -2.31 0.61 11.97
CA PHE A 189 -2.66 1.29 10.74
C PHE A 189 -2.73 0.28 9.59
N LEU A 190 -1.76 -0.63 9.47
CA LEU A 190 -1.79 -1.66 8.42
C LEU A 190 -3.00 -2.59 8.54
N VAL A 191 -3.38 -3.01 9.75
CA VAL A 191 -4.61 -3.80 9.96
C VAL A 191 -5.86 -3.02 9.55
N MET A 192 -5.91 -1.71 9.88
CA MET A 192 -6.99 -0.84 9.43
C MET A 192 -7.01 -0.74 7.90
N VAL A 193 -5.86 -0.58 7.24
CA VAL A 193 -5.77 -0.57 5.76
C VAL A 193 -6.31 -1.86 5.17
N TRP A 194 -5.96 -3.03 5.68
CA TRP A 194 -6.56 -4.29 5.21
C TRP A 194 -8.08 -4.34 5.41
N GLY A 195 -8.58 -3.83 6.55
CA GLY A 195 -10.02 -3.74 6.80
C GLY A 195 -10.72 -2.83 5.79
N VAL A 196 -10.17 -1.65 5.54
CA VAL A 196 -10.68 -0.70 4.53
C VAL A 196 -10.62 -1.30 3.13
N ASP A 197 -9.55 -2.02 2.79
CA ASP A 197 -9.37 -2.70 1.51
C ASP A 197 -10.49 -3.74 1.28
N LEU A 198 -10.73 -4.62 2.26
CA LEU A 198 -11.82 -5.60 2.19
C LEU A 198 -13.19 -4.93 2.09
N MET A 199 -13.45 -3.89 2.89
CA MET A 199 -14.71 -3.14 2.84
C MET A 199 -14.89 -2.45 1.48
N ALA A 200 -13.83 -1.88 0.91
CA ALA A 200 -13.87 -1.28 -0.41
C ALA A 200 -14.21 -2.34 -1.48
N GLN A 201 -13.54 -3.50 -1.50
CA GLN A 201 -13.84 -4.54 -2.50
C GLN A 201 -15.31 -5.01 -2.42
N MET A 202 -15.86 -5.19 -1.21
CA MET A 202 -17.27 -5.56 -1.02
C MET A 202 -18.22 -4.44 -1.45
N GLY A 203 -17.91 -3.18 -1.11
CA GLY A 203 -18.69 -2.02 -1.51
C GLY A 203 -18.72 -1.80 -3.02
N ILE A 204 -17.59 -2.05 -3.71
CA ILE A 204 -17.52 -1.99 -5.18
C ILE A 204 -18.39 -3.09 -5.79
N ALA A 205 -18.30 -4.32 -5.28
CA ALA A 205 -19.13 -5.43 -5.76
C ALA A 205 -20.63 -5.11 -5.65
N GLU A 206 -21.07 -4.58 -4.51
CA GLU A 206 -22.46 -4.18 -4.31
C GLU A 206 -22.87 -2.98 -5.18
N LEU A 207 -21.97 -2.02 -5.40
CA LEU A 207 -22.28 -0.88 -6.25
C LEU A 207 -22.45 -1.31 -7.71
N VAL A 208 -21.63 -2.24 -8.19
CA VAL A 208 -21.68 -2.73 -9.57
C VAL A 208 -23.02 -3.39 -9.87
N THR A 209 -23.55 -4.19 -8.96
CA THR A 209 -24.87 -4.83 -9.13
C THR A 209 -26.01 -3.81 -9.15
N ARG A 210 -25.80 -2.61 -8.59
CA ARG A 210 -26.78 -1.51 -8.60
C ARG A 210 -26.66 -0.59 -9.80
N ILE A 211 -25.52 -0.54 -10.50
CA ILE A 211 -25.29 0.40 -11.61
C ILE A 211 -26.23 0.15 -12.79
N GLY A 212 -26.76 -1.07 -12.97
CA GLY A 212 -27.65 -1.41 -14.08
C GLY A 212 -26.95 -1.35 -15.44
N ASP A 213 -27.45 -2.09 -16.43
CA ASP A 213 -26.98 -2.02 -17.82
C ASP A 213 -25.47 -2.26 -18.04
N VAL A 214 -24.78 -2.91 -17.10
CA VAL A 214 -23.39 -3.33 -17.27
C VAL A 214 -23.39 -4.57 -18.17
N PRO A 215 -22.60 -4.61 -19.25
CA PRO A 215 -22.50 -5.81 -20.09
C PRO A 215 -22.00 -7.00 -19.27
N HIS A 216 -22.65 -8.16 -19.44
CA HIS A 216 -22.34 -9.36 -18.64
C HIS A 216 -20.85 -9.78 -18.69
N ALA A 217 -20.18 -9.58 -19.82
CA ALA A 217 -18.74 -9.84 -19.95
C ALA A 217 -17.88 -8.95 -19.04
N VAL A 218 -18.31 -7.70 -18.81
CA VAL A 218 -17.63 -6.75 -17.90
C VAL A 218 -17.89 -7.15 -16.45
N GLU A 219 -19.11 -7.57 -16.11
CA GLU A 219 -19.45 -8.06 -14.77
C GLU A 219 -18.59 -9.26 -14.36
N LEU A 220 -18.47 -10.27 -15.23
CA LEU A 220 -17.63 -11.45 -15.00
C LEU A 220 -16.15 -11.08 -14.82
N SER A 221 -15.65 -10.19 -15.66
CA SER A 221 -14.25 -9.72 -15.58
C SER A 221 -13.98 -8.96 -14.29
N LEU A 222 -14.92 -8.11 -13.86
CA LEU A 222 -14.82 -7.36 -12.63
C LEU A 222 -14.93 -8.24 -11.40
N ALA A 223 -15.82 -9.24 -11.40
CA ALA A 223 -15.93 -10.21 -10.33
C ALA A 223 -14.60 -10.96 -10.11
N GLY A 224 -13.94 -11.39 -11.19
CA GLY A 224 -12.61 -12.02 -11.12
C GLY A 224 -11.53 -11.08 -10.56
N LEU A 225 -11.57 -9.81 -10.93
CA LEU A 225 -10.65 -8.79 -10.41
C LEU A 225 -10.87 -8.56 -8.89
N LEU A 226 -12.12 -8.37 -8.46
CA LEU A 226 -12.47 -8.13 -7.06
C LEU A 226 -12.15 -9.37 -6.20
N GLU A 227 -12.46 -10.57 -6.68
CA GLU A 227 -12.08 -11.83 -6.02
C GLU A 227 -10.56 -11.94 -5.87
N GLY A 228 -9.81 -11.59 -6.93
CA GLY A 228 -8.35 -11.52 -6.90
C GLY A 228 -7.83 -10.55 -5.83
N ASN A 229 -8.41 -9.35 -5.73
CA ASN A 229 -8.04 -8.36 -4.72
C ASN A 229 -8.34 -8.85 -3.30
N VAL A 230 -9.53 -9.41 -3.06
CA VAL A 230 -9.89 -9.99 -1.75
C VAL A 230 -8.90 -11.10 -1.37
N LYS A 231 -8.59 -12.02 -2.29
CA LYS A 231 -7.60 -13.09 -2.05
C LYS A 231 -6.24 -12.52 -1.67
N LYS A 232 -5.74 -11.50 -2.39
CA LYS A 232 -4.45 -10.87 -2.07
C LYS A 232 -4.43 -10.29 -0.67
N VAL A 233 -5.48 -9.58 -0.28
CA VAL A 233 -5.58 -8.98 1.06
C VAL A 233 -5.64 -10.06 2.13
N LEU A 234 -6.44 -11.11 1.93
CA LEU A 234 -6.55 -12.23 2.88
C LEU A 234 -5.24 -13.01 3.01
N ILE A 235 -4.55 -13.29 1.90
CA ILE A 235 -3.22 -13.95 1.91
C ILE A 235 -2.22 -13.07 2.66
N SER A 236 -2.19 -11.76 2.37
CA SER A 236 -1.34 -10.80 3.07
C SER A 236 -1.65 -10.79 4.56
N ALA A 237 -2.92 -10.65 4.95
CA ALA A 237 -3.33 -10.65 6.35
C ALA A 237 -2.99 -11.96 7.05
N ALA A 238 -3.24 -13.12 6.43
CA ALA A 238 -2.94 -14.42 7.01
C ALA A 238 -1.43 -14.63 7.25
N LEU A 239 -0.58 -14.16 6.33
CA LEU A 239 0.87 -14.25 6.48
C LEU A 239 1.42 -13.27 7.51
N TRP A 240 0.95 -12.02 7.49
CA TRP A 240 1.59 -10.92 8.22
C TRP A 240 0.95 -10.65 9.58
N LEU A 241 -0.34 -10.90 9.78
CA LEU A 241 -1.01 -10.64 11.05
C LEU A 241 -0.40 -11.45 12.20
N PRO A 242 -0.14 -12.77 12.08
CA PRO A 242 0.51 -13.53 13.14
C PRO A 242 1.90 -12.97 13.46
N TYR A 243 2.66 -12.60 12.42
CA TYR A 243 3.98 -11.99 12.57
C TYR A 243 3.90 -10.65 13.32
N LEU A 244 2.96 -9.77 12.96
CA LEU A 244 2.75 -8.47 13.61
C LEU A 244 2.27 -8.58 15.05
N LEU A 245 1.57 -9.65 15.40
CA LEU A 245 1.09 -9.87 16.76
C LEU A 245 2.18 -10.48 17.66
N LEU A 246 2.84 -11.53 17.19
CA LEU A 246 3.67 -12.41 18.02
C LEU A 246 5.17 -12.16 17.90
N SER A 247 5.66 -11.53 16.83
CA SER A 247 7.11 -11.37 16.64
C SER A 247 7.74 -10.49 17.71
N GLU A 248 8.81 -10.98 18.35
CA GLU A 248 9.63 -10.21 19.29
C GLU A 248 10.16 -8.93 18.62
N ARG A 249 10.63 -9.02 17.37
CA ARG A 249 11.14 -7.87 16.61
C ARG A 249 10.09 -6.77 16.46
N VAL A 250 8.85 -7.14 16.14
CA VAL A 250 7.74 -6.17 16.02
C VAL A 250 7.44 -5.56 17.39
N ASN A 251 7.39 -6.37 18.44
CA ASN A 251 7.10 -5.91 19.79
C ASN A 251 8.20 -5.00 20.35
N ILE A 252 9.47 -5.28 20.08
CA ILE A 252 10.60 -4.43 20.48
C ILE A 252 10.59 -3.13 19.67
N THR A 253 10.49 -3.22 18.34
CA THR A 253 10.63 -2.06 17.43
C THR A 253 9.46 -1.08 17.55
N PHE A 254 8.22 -1.57 17.60
CA PHE A 254 7.04 -0.72 17.54
C PHE A 254 6.35 -0.55 18.89
N ARG A 255 6.52 -1.48 19.84
CA ARG A 255 5.75 -1.50 21.10
C ARG A 255 6.61 -1.38 22.36
N ASN A 256 7.94 -1.37 22.22
CA ASN A 256 8.91 -1.36 23.31
C ASN A 256 8.61 -2.44 24.37
N ARG A 257 8.48 -3.71 23.94
CA ARG A 257 8.22 -4.86 24.81
C ARG A 257 9.09 -6.06 24.47
N ILE A 258 9.41 -6.85 25.48
CA ILE A 258 10.14 -8.12 25.39
C ILE A 258 9.29 -9.25 25.98
N SER A 259 9.56 -10.50 25.60
CA SER A 259 8.96 -11.65 26.28
C SER A 259 9.33 -11.63 27.76
N ALA A 260 8.34 -11.87 28.62
CA ALA A 260 8.52 -11.96 30.07
C ALA A 260 8.98 -13.35 30.50
#